data_AF-A0A536W3A5-F1
#
_entry.id   AF-A0A536W3A5-F1
#
_cell.length_a   1.000
_cell.length_b   1.000
_cell.length_c   1.000
_cell.angle_alpha   90.00
_cell.angle_beta   90.00
_cell.angle_gamma   90.00
#
_symmetry.space_group_name_H-M   'P 1'
#
loop_
_entity.id
_entity.type
_entity.pdbx_description
1 polymer ?
#
loop_
_entity_poly.entity_id
_entity_poly.type
_entity_poly.pdbx_seq_one_letter_code
_entity_poly.pdbx_strand_id
1 'polypeptide(L)' 'MISFAITLAAAWAATAAAAPFAYVPNEGSASISVIDTATDRVTATLKLAQKPRGIAVSL' A
#
# COMPACT_ATOMS: atom_id res chain seq x y z
N MET A 1 -2.86 -34.52 35.43
CA MET A 1 -1.73 -34.39 34.49
C MET A 1 -2.14 -35.10 33.20
N ILE A 2 -1.90 -34.48 32.03
CA ILE A 2 -2.37 -34.85 30.66
C ILE A 2 -3.82 -34.36 30.41
N SER A 3 -4.20 -33.40 29.55
CA SER A 3 -3.49 -32.52 28.62
C SER A 3 -4.35 -31.26 28.37
N PHE A 4 -3.73 -30.08 28.52
CA PHE A 4 -4.18 -28.78 28.01
C PHE A 4 -3.54 -28.62 26.63
N ALA A 5 -4.28 -28.77 25.52
CA ALA A 5 -3.85 -28.27 24.19
C ALA A 5 -4.85 -28.63 23.08
N ILE A 6 -6.01 -28.00 23.05
CA ILE A 6 -6.67 -27.72 21.76
C ILE A 6 -7.20 -26.28 21.82
N THR A 7 -6.28 -25.34 21.71
CA THR A 7 -6.57 -23.94 21.34
C THR A 7 -5.68 -23.53 20.17
N LEU A 8 -5.62 -24.34 19.12
CA LEU A 8 -4.82 -23.99 17.94
C LEU A 8 -5.48 -24.48 16.65
N ALA A 9 -6.64 -23.92 16.32
CA ALA A 9 -7.20 -24.04 14.97
C ALA A 9 -7.93 -22.77 14.48
N ALA A 10 -7.82 -21.64 15.19
CA ALA A 10 -8.42 -20.37 14.78
C ALA A 10 -7.40 -19.34 14.29
N ALA A 11 -6.20 -19.79 13.89
CA ALA A 11 -5.11 -18.90 13.44
C ALA A 11 -4.71 -19.12 11.97
N TRP A 12 -5.64 -19.56 11.11
CA TRP A 12 -5.30 -19.90 9.71
C TRP A 12 -6.04 -19.13 8.63
N ALA A 13 -6.65 -18.01 8.99
CA ALA A 13 -7.03 -17.01 8.01
C ALA A 13 -6.66 -15.62 8.54
N ALA A 14 -5.35 -15.35 8.62
CA ALA A 14 -4.91 -13.96 8.60
C ALA A 14 -5.37 -13.39 7.25
N THR A 15 -6.35 -12.50 7.28
CA THR A 15 -6.72 -11.76 6.08
C THR A 15 -5.52 -10.90 5.73
N ALA A 16 -4.82 -11.23 4.64
CA ALA A 16 -3.72 -10.43 4.14
C ALA A 16 -4.31 -9.12 3.59
N ALA A 17 -4.44 -8.11 4.45
CA ALA A 17 -4.71 -6.75 4.00
C ALA A 17 -3.41 -6.20 3.42
N ALA A 18 -3.36 -6.00 2.11
CA ALA A 18 -2.26 -5.24 1.51
C ALA A 18 -2.34 -3.80 2.01
N ALA A 19 -1.21 -3.22 2.41
CA ALA A 19 -1.14 -1.79 2.69
C ALA A 19 -1.53 -1.03 1.41
N PRO A 20 -2.52 -0.12 1.45
CA PRO A 20 -2.86 0.66 0.28
C PRO A 20 -1.72 1.62 -0.06
N PHE A 21 -1.41 1.74 -1.36
CA PHE A 21 -0.55 2.80 -1.85
C PHE A 21 -1.41 3.92 -2.43
N ALA A 22 -1.08 5.16 -2.10
CA ALA A 22 -1.62 6.33 -2.79
C ALA A 22 -0.64 6.80 -3.87
N TYR A 23 -1.17 7.10 -5.06
CA TYR A 23 -0.41 7.63 -6.19
C TYR A 23 -0.82 9.08 -6.42
N VAL A 24 0.09 10.01 -6.10
CA VAL A 24 -0.19 11.45 -6.14
C VAL A 24 0.55 12.09 -7.31
N PRO A 25 -0.16 12.54 -8.37
CA PRO A 25 0.44 13.28 -9.46
C PRO A 25 0.85 14.69 -9.02
N ASN A 26 2.13 15.01 -9.16
CA ASN A 26 2.71 16.29 -8.83
C ASN A 26 2.94 17.11 -10.11
N GLU A 27 1.97 17.94 -10.48
CA GLU A 27 2.01 18.72 -11.73
C GLU A 27 3.27 19.60 -11.82
N GLY A 28 3.55 20.37 -10.76
CA GLY A 28 4.65 21.35 -10.74
C GLY A 28 6.04 20.73 -10.92
N SER A 29 6.24 19.52 -10.42
CA SER A 29 7.53 18.81 -10.44
C SER A 29 7.65 17.75 -11.53
N ALA A 30 6.63 17.58 -12.38
CA ALA A 30 6.55 16.53 -13.40
C ALA A 30 6.91 15.14 -12.81
N SER A 31 6.23 14.77 -11.73
CA SER A 31 6.47 13.48 -11.04
C SER A 31 5.19 12.87 -10.45
N ILE A 32 5.27 11.61 -10.02
CA ILE A 32 4.25 10.95 -9.20
C ILE A 32 4.89 10.45 -7.91
N SER A 33 4.32 10.80 -6.77
CA SER A 33 4.70 10.23 -5.48
C SER A 33 3.90 8.96 -5.21
N VAL A 34 4.58 7.89 -4.78
CA VAL A 34 3.97 6.69 -4.22
C VAL A 34 4.08 6.79 -2.71
N ILE A 35 2.94 6.77 -2.03
CA ILE A 35 2.86 6.94 -0.58
C ILE A 35 2.30 5.65 0.00
N ASP A 36 3.02 5.09 0.97
CA ASP A 36 2.47 4.06 1.86
C ASP A 36 1.52 4.74 2.85
N THR A 37 0.23 4.45 2.76
CA THR A 37 -0.79 5.08 3.61
C THR A 37 -0.83 4.50 5.02
N ALA A 38 -0.11 3.41 5.30
CA ALA A 38 0.01 2.88 6.66
C ALA A 38 1.02 3.68 7.49
N THR A 39 2.04 4.26 6.82
CA THR A 39 3.14 4.97 7.48
C THR A 39 3.21 6.46 7.12
N ASP A 40 2.32 6.92 6.23
CA ASP A 40 2.31 8.26 5.65
C ASP A 40 3.66 8.68 5.05
N ARG A 41 4.38 7.71 4.47
CA ARG A 41 5.72 7.91 3.92
C ARG A 41 5.75 7.73 2.42
N VAL A 42 6.49 8.60 1.75
CA VAL A 42 6.82 8.44 0.32
C VAL A 42 7.78 7.27 0.18
N THR A 43 7.34 6.21 -0.50
CA THR A 43 8.13 5.01 -0.77
C THR A 43 8.84 5.09 -2.11
N ALA A 44 8.28 5.84 -3.07
CA ALA A 44 8.91 6.09 -4.37
C ALA A 44 8.50 7.43 -4.96
N THR A 45 9.31 7.95 -5.87
CA THR A 45 8.97 9.10 -6.71
C THR A 45 9.34 8.79 -8.15
N LEU A 46 8.33 8.77 -9.01
CA LEU A 46 8.49 8.50 -10.44
C LEU A 46 8.61 9.82 -11.17
N LYS A 47 9.71 10.02 -11.90
CA LYS A 47 9.88 11.20 -12.76
C LYS A 47 9.14 10.99 -14.07
N LEU A 48 8.53 12.05 -14.56
CA LEU A 48 7.80 12.08 -15.82
C LEU A 48 8.41 13.14 -16.75
N ALA A 49 8.22 12.95 -18.05
CA ALA A 49 8.61 13.94 -19.05
C ALA A 49 7.61 15.11 -19.15
N GLN A 50 6.38 14.92 -18.70
CA GLN A 50 5.27 15.88 -18.79
C GLN A 50 4.57 16.05 -17.45
N LYS A 51 3.84 17.16 -17.30
CA LYS A 51 3.15 17.53 -16.06
C LYS A 51 1.81 16.77 -15.94
N PRO A 52 1.63 15.89 -14.94
CA PRO A 52 0.38 15.15 -14.79
C PRO A 52 -0.71 16.06 -14.18
N ARG A 53 -1.92 16.02 -14.75
CA ARG A 53 -3.11 16.75 -14.23
C ARG A 53 -4.23 15.82 -13.73
N GLY A 54 -4.19 14.56 -14.14
CA GLY A 54 -5.18 13.54 -13.78
C GLY A 54 -4.54 12.16 -13.76
N ILE A 55 -5.15 11.24 -13.01
CA ILE A 55 -4.69 9.86 -12.88
C ILE A 55 -5.90 8.93 -12.97
N ALA A 56 -5.71 7.79 -13.64
CA ALA A 56 -6.67 6.69 -13.66
C ALA A 56 -5.94 5.42 -13.26
N VAL A 57 -6.61 4.55 -12.52
CA VAL A 57 -6.09 3.26 -12.09
C VAL A 57 -6.95 2.16 -12.71
N SER A 58 -6.29 1.12 -13.24
CA SER A 58 -6.93 -0.05 -13.85
C SER A 58 -6.38 -1.32 -13.19
N LEU A 59 -7.21 -2.36 -13.12
CA LEU A 59 -6.87 -3.69 -12.59
C LEU A 59 -6.37 -4.62 -13.69
#